data_AF-A0A124GGT1-F1
#
_entry.id   AF-A0A124GGT1-F1
#
_cell.length_a   1.000
_cell.length_b   1.000
_cell.length_c   1.000
_cell.angle_alpha   90.00
_cell.angle_beta   90.00
_cell.angle_gamma   90.00
#
_symmetry.space_group_name_H-M   'P 1'
#
loop_
_entity.id
_entity.type
_entity.pdbx_description
1 polymer ?
#
loop_
_entity_poly.entity_id
_entity_poly.type
_entity_poly.pdbx_seq_one_letter_code
_entity_poly.pdbx_strand_id
1 'polypeptide(L)' 'MKRTDKARPFVPTEIHVGTVTDEQGAIGILSIRTTEGLLDIALDRYAAEAIVNAIGTIQSKLEAAEA' A
#
# COMPACT_ATOMS: atom_id res chain seq x y z
N MET A 1 22.02 5.80 2.93
CA MET A 1 22.36 6.52 1.67
C MET A 1 21.54 7.80 1.62
N LYS A 2 22.17 8.97 1.43
CA LYS A 2 21.46 10.26 1.29
C LYS A 2 20.90 10.35 -0.14
N ARG A 3 19.58 10.54 -0.29
CA ARG A 3 18.89 10.67 -1.60
C ARG A 3 18.81 12.16 -2.00
N THR A 4 19.27 12.49 -3.21
CA THR A 4 19.38 13.88 -3.73
C THR A 4 18.57 14.12 -5.03
N ASP A 5 17.64 13.26 -5.39
CA ASP A 5 16.70 13.51 -6.49
C ASP A 5 15.31 13.12 -6.01
N LYS A 6 14.28 13.94 -6.32
CA LYS A 6 12.87 13.67 -5.96
C LYS A 6 12.57 12.20 -6.24
N ALA A 7 12.37 11.42 -5.18
CA ALA A 7 12.16 9.97 -5.30
C ALA A 7 11.01 9.76 -6.29
N ARG A 8 11.30 9.10 -7.42
CA ARG A 8 10.23 8.68 -8.33
C ARG A 8 9.28 7.83 -7.50
N PRO A 9 7.95 8.05 -7.59
CA PRO A 9 7.01 7.30 -6.79
C PRO A 9 7.23 5.80 -7.03
N PHE A 10 7.18 5.01 -5.97
CA PHE A 10 7.24 3.55 -6.07
C PHE A 10 5.99 3.10 -6.82
N VAL A 11 6.15 2.73 -8.09
CA VAL A 11 5.04 2.25 -8.90
C VAL A 11 4.87 0.75 -8.62
N PRO A 12 3.70 0.31 -8.10
CA PRO A 12 3.41 -1.10 -7.93
C PRO A 12 3.37 -1.81 -9.28
N THR A 13 4.06 -2.95 -9.38
CA THR A 13 3.96 -3.87 -10.52
C THR A 13 3.12 -5.09 -10.19
N GLU A 14 3.18 -5.57 -8.95
CA GLU A 14 2.35 -6.67 -8.45
C GLU A 14 1.93 -6.40 -7.01
N ILE A 15 0.72 -6.86 -6.65
CA ILE A 15 0.19 -6.76 -5.30
C ILE A 15 -0.26 -8.15 -4.88
N HIS A 16 0.24 -8.60 -3.73
CA HIS A 16 -0.08 -9.88 -3.11
C HIS A 16 -0.64 -9.64 -1.72
N VAL A 17 -1.68 -10.39 -1.35
CA VAL A 17 -2.33 -10.28 -0.05
C VAL A 17 -2.26 -11.63 0.65
N GLY A 18 -1.76 -11.61 1.88
CA GLY A 18 -1.71 -12.76 2.78
C GLY A 18 -2.39 -12.44 4.10
N THR A 19 -2.67 -13.47 4.89
CA THR A 19 -3.05 -13.31 6.30
C THR A 19 -2.17 -14.22 7.13
N VAL A 20 -1.70 -13.71 8.26
CA VAL A 20 -0.92 -14.45 9.24
C VAL A 20 -1.64 -14.33 10.57
N THR A 21 -1.73 -15.43 11.31
CA THR A 21 -2.30 -15.41 12.65
C THR A 21 -1.17 -15.41 13.67
N ASP A 22 -1.17 -14.42 14.56
CA ASP A 22 -0.26 -14.36 15.71
C ASP A 22 -1.03 -14.56 17.03
N GLU A 23 -0.34 -14.43 18.16
CA GLU A 23 -0.93 -14.58 19.49
C GLU A 23 -1.96 -13.48 19.84
N GLN A 24 -2.00 -12.38 19.08
CA GLN A 24 -2.90 -11.24 19.27
C GLN A 24 -4.06 -11.19 18.26
N GLY A 25 -4.00 -11.98 17.17
CA GLY A 25 -5.08 -12.15 16.22
C GLY A 25 -4.61 -12.36 14.77
N ALA A 26 -5.54 -12.23 13.82
CA ALA A 26 -5.20 -12.27 12.40
C ALA A 26 -4.69 -10.89 11.92
N ILE A 27 -3.50 -10.87 11.34
CA ILE A 27 -2.89 -9.71 10.70
C ILE A 27 -2.86 -9.96 9.19
N GLY A 28 -3.30 -8.97 8.41
CA GLY A 28 -3.15 -8.98 6.96
C GLY A 28 -1.75 -8.56 6.56
N ILE A 29 -1.15 -9.21 5.59
CA ILE A 29 0.12 -8.80 4.97
C ILE A 29 -0.20 -8.34 3.55
N LEU A 30 0.13 -7.09 3.25
CA LEU A 30 0.07 -6.51 1.92
C LEU A 30 1.49 -6.42 1.37
N SER A 31 1.80 -7.29 0.42
CA SER A 31 3.09 -7.35 -0.26
C SER A 31 2.99 -6.66 -1.61
N ILE A 32 3.74 -5.59 -1.81
CA ILE A 32 3.75 -4.79 -3.02
C ILE A 32 5.11 -4.94 -3.68
N ARG A 33 5.14 -5.54 -4.86
CA ARG A 33 6.31 -5.50 -5.72
C ARG A 33 6.32 -4.16 -6.43
N THR A 34 7.44 -3.45 -6.31
CA THR A 34 7.66 -2.14 -6.94
C THR A 34 8.87 -2.22 -7.86
N THR A 35 9.05 -1.20 -8.68
CA THR A 35 10.24 -1.04 -9.54
C THR A 35 11.56 -1.02 -8.76
N GLU A 36 11.53 -0.67 -7.48
CA GLU A 36 12.72 -0.60 -6.62
C GLU A 36 12.85 -1.79 -5.63
N GLY A 37 11.89 -2.72 -5.61
CA GLY A 37 11.93 -3.90 -4.73
C GLY A 37 10.57 -4.28 -4.13
N LEU A 38 10.60 -5.22 -3.18
CA LEU A 38 9.41 -5.68 -2.44
C LEU A 38 9.17 -4.80 -1.22
N LEU A 39 7.93 -4.37 -1.02
CA LEU A 39 7.45 -3.66 0.15
C LEU A 39 6.36 -4.49 0.84
N ASP A 40 6.65 -4.99 2.03
CA ASP A 40 5.68 -5.73 2.84
C ASP A 40 5.12 -4.83 3.94
N ILE A 41 3.79 -4.78 4.04
CA ILE A 41 3.07 -3.98 5.03
C ILE A 41 2.17 -4.91 5.84
N ALA A 42 2.42 -4.99 7.15
CA ALA A 42 1.53 -5.66 8.08
C ALA A 42 0.39 -4.71 8.47
N LEU A 43 -0.84 -5.19 8.36
CA LEU A 43 -2.07 -4.44 8.55
C LEU A 43 -2.98 -5.17 9.51
N ASP A 44 -3.30 -4.52 10.62
CA ASP A 44 -4.46 -4.90 11.42
C ASP A 44 -5.76 -4.43 10.72
N ARG A 45 -6.90 -4.78 11.31
CA ARG A 45 -8.22 -4.44 10.77
C ARG A 45 -8.42 -2.93 10.57
N TYR A 46 -7.96 -2.11 11.52
CA TYR A 46 -8.14 -0.68 11.48
C TYR A 46 -7.25 -0.03 10.42
N ALA A 47 -6.01 -0.47 10.32
CA ALA A 47 -5.07 -0.05 9.28
C ALA A 47 -5.58 -0.41 7.88
N ALA A 48 -6.15 -1.60 7.72
CA ALA A 48 -6.73 -2.03 6.44
C ALA A 48 -7.89 -1.11 6.02
N GLU A 49 -8.80 -0.77 6.93
CA GLU A 49 -9.93 0.14 6.65
C GLU A 49 -9.46 1.55 6.29
N ALA A 50 -8.47 2.08 7.00
CA ALA A 50 -7.89 3.40 6.71
C ALA A 50 -7.28 3.47 5.31
N ILE A 51 -6.60 2.40 4.86
CA ILE A 51 -6.03 2.31 3.51
C ILE A 51 -7.11 2.29 2.44
N VAL A 52 -8.20 1.54 2.64
CA VAL A 52 -9.34 1.52 1.69
C VAL A 52 -9.90 2.93 1.50
N ASN A 53 -10.10 3.68 2.59
CA ASN A 53 -10.60 5.06 2.54
C ASN A 53 -9.61 6.00 1.83
N ALA A 54 -8.32 5.85 2.08
CA ALA A 54 -7.28 6.63 1.41
C ALA A 54 -7.26 6.35 -0.11
N ILE A 55 -7.36 5.09 -0.53
CA ILE A 55 -7.41 4.70 -1.94
C ILE A 55 -8.66 5.27 -2.61
N GLY A 56 -9.84 5.17 -1.98
CA GLY A 56 -11.07 5.76 -2.51
C GLY A 56 -10.94 7.27 -2.72
N THR A 57 -10.31 7.98 -1.78
CA THR A 57 -10.03 9.42 -1.92
C THR A 57 -9.10 9.71 -3.10
N ILE A 58 -8.09 8.86 -3.34
CA ILE A 58 -7.18 9.01 -4.48
C ILE A 58 -7.94 8.80 -5.80
N GLN A 59 -8.79 7.76 -5.89
CA GLN A 59 -9.60 7.48 -7.08
C GLN A 59 -10.50 8.66 -7.44
N SER A 60 -11.26 9.18 -6.47
CA SER A 60 -12.13 10.34 -6.73
C SER A 60 -11.36 11.58 -7.21
N LYS A 61 -10.11 11.79 -6.74
CA LYS A 61 -9.26 12.89 -7.21
C LYS A 61 -8.74 12.67 -8.63
N LEU A 62 -8.42 11.42 -8.99
CA LEU A 62 -7.99 11.07 -10.34
C LEU A 62 -9.15 11.25 -11.33
N GLU A 63 -10.34 10.75 -10.99
CA GLU A 63 -11.56 10.92 -11.81
C GLU A 63 -11.89 12.40 -12.02
N ALA A 64 -11.79 13.22 -10.97
CA ALA A 64 -12.02 14.66 -11.07
C ALA A 64 -10.94 15.42 -11.89
N ALA A 65 -9.76 14.83 -12.07
CA ALA A 65 -8.67 15.41 -12.86
C ALA A 65 -8.73 15.00 -14.35
N GLU A 66 -9.46 13.92 -14.66
CA GLU A 66 -9.68 13.41 -16.03
C GLU A 66 -10.98 13.92 -16.67
N ALA A 67 -11.83 14.63 -15.91
CA ALA A 67 -13.09 15.25 -16.35
C ALA A 67 -12.91 16.73 -16.75
#